data_AF-A0A453IJ99-F1
#
_entry.id   AF-A0A453IJ99-F1
#
_cell.length_a   1.000
_cell.length_b   1.000
_cell.length_c   1.000
_cell.angle_alpha   90.00
_cell.angle_beta   90.00
_cell.angle_gamma   90.00
#
_symmetry.space_group_name_H-M   'P 1'
#
loop_
_entity.id
_entity.type
_entity.pdbx_description
1 polymer ?
#
loop_
_entity_poly.entity_id
_entity_poly.type
_entity_poly.pdbx_seq_one_letter_code
_entity_poly.pdbx_strand_id
1 'polypeptide(L)'
;MGAQFPSKPMSLYATIWDGSSWATSGGRYKVDYKYAPYVAEFTDLELRGCAHAPPASCEPEAMPSGQRAAMERVRARHMTYGYCYDRARYPAPLPECRVGAEVAMYLPSGEARSSDRRRHGKRHRRAGAADSSL
;
A
#
# COMPACT_ATOMS: atom_id res chain seq x y z
N MET A 1 -24.26 11.03 2.83
CA MET A 1 -24.03 12.19 1.94
C MET A 1 -22.55 12.53 1.97
N GLY A 2 -21.89 12.62 0.80
CA GLY A 2 -20.81 13.61 0.64
C GLY A 2 -19.36 13.16 0.35
N ALA A 3 -19.07 11.92 -0.05
CA ALA A 3 -17.73 11.62 -0.59
C ALA A 3 -17.67 12.13 -2.05
N GLN A 4 -16.75 13.05 -2.34
CA GLN A 4 -16.48 13.46 -3.72
C GLN A 4 -15.83 12.27 -4.44
N PHE A 5 -16.49 11.79 -5.50
CA PHE A 5 -15.99 10.69 -6.31
C PHE A 5 -15.51 11.23 -7.67
N PRO A 6 -14.37 10.77 -8.21
CA PRO A 6 -13.91 11.20 -9.54
C PRO A 6 -14.94 10.90 -10.63
N SER A 7 -15.63 11.92 -11.11
CA SER A 7 -16.73 11.81 -12.09
C SER A 7 -16.45 12.53 -13.42
N LYS A 8 -15.31 13.23 -13.51
CA LYS A 8 -14.88 13.91 -14.73
C LYS A 8 -13.96 13.00 -15.54
N PRO A 9 -13.95 13.12 -16.88
CA PRO A 9 -13.00 12.41 -17.73
C PRO A 9 -11.55 12.66 -17.29
N MET A 10 -10.70 11.64 -17.41
CA MET A 10 -9.30 11.69 -17.00
C MET A 10 -8.39 11.23 -18.13
N SER A 11 -7.13 11.65 -18.09
CA SER A 11 -6.07 11.18 -18.98
C SER A 11 -5.02 10.40 -18.18
N LEU A 12 -4.35 9.46 -18.83
CA LEU A 12 -3.26 8.69 -18.23
C LEU A 12 -1.93 9.44 -18.40
N TYR A 13 -1.14 9.49 -17.33
CA TYR A 13 0.19 10.09 -17.33
C TYR A 13 1.18 9.13 -16.68
N ALA A 14 2.37 8.99 -17.26
CA ALA A 14 3.51 8.27 -16.69
C ALA A 14 4.71 9.22 -16.64
N THR A 15 5.30 9.41 -15.46
CA THR A 15 6.41 10.35 -15.25
C THR A 15 7.43 9.77 -14.28
N ILE A 16 8.70 10.09 -14.50
CA ILE A 16 9.79 9.93 -13.52
C ILE A 16 10.26 11.33 -13.13
N TRP A 17 10.29 11.62 -11.84
CA TRP A 17 10.61 12.96 -11.33
C TRP A 17 11.23 12.91 -9.93
N ASP A 18 11.88 14.00 -9.53
CA ASP A 18 12.54 14.11 -8.21
C ASP A 18 11.54 14.48 -7.09
N GLY A 19 11.19 13.49 -6.27
CA GLY A 19 10.34 13.63 -5.09
C GLY A 19 11.11 13.78 -3.76
N SER A 20 12.37 14.24 -3.77
CA SER A 20 13.28 14.22 -2.61
C SER A 20 12.75 14.86 -1.33
N SER A 21 11.79 15.78 -1.40
CA SER A 21 11.20 16.41 -0.22
C SER A 21 10.28 15.49 0.58
N TRP A 22 9.85 14.34 0.03
CA TRP A 22 8.87 13.46 0.70
C TRP A 22 9.00 11.96 0.38
N ALA A 23 9.52 11.58 -0.80
CA ALA A 23 9.37 10.22 -1.34
C ALA A 23 10.03 9.11 -0.49
N THR A 24 11.25 9.32 0.00
CA THR A 24 11.99 8.28 0.74
C THR A 24 12.13 8.65 2.22
N SER A 25 11.50 7.85 3.09
CA SER A 25 11.46 8.07 4.54
C SER A 25 11.00 9.49 4.92
N GLY A 26 9.97 9.99 4.25
CA GLY A 26 9.44 11.35 4.47
C GLY A 26 10.41 12.46 4.04
N GLY A 27 11.29 12.20 3.07
CA GLY A 27 12.26 13.16 2.55
C GLY A 27 13.61 13.17 3.28
N ARG A 28 13.84 12.20 4.19
CA ARG A 28 15.12 12.05 4.90
C ARG A 28 16.27 11.68 3.97
N TYR A 29 15.99 10.81 3.00
CA TYR A 29 16.97 10.40 2.00
C TYR A 29 16.61 11.05 0.67
N LYS A 30 17.49 11.90 0.17
CA LYS A 30 17.31 12.64 -1.08
C LYS A 30 17.99 11.90 -2.23
N VAL A 31 17.57 12.23 -3.44
CA VAL A 31 18.21 11.74 -4.67
C VAL A 31 19.70 12.11 -4.67
N ASP A 32 20.56 11.15 -5.03
CA ASP A 32 21.99 11.38 -5.25
C ASP A 32 22.30 11.24 -6.74
N TYR A 33 22.28 12.37 -7.44
CA TYR A 33 22.45 12.46 -8.89
C TYR A 33 23.77 11.89 -9.43
N LYS A 34 24.73 11.54 -8.57
CA LYS A 34 25.91 10.77 -8.97
C LYS A 34 25.56 9.39 -9.53
N TYR A 35 24.42 8.82 -9.13
CA TYR A 35 23.92 7.53 -9.60
C TYR A 35 23.01 7.64 -10.84
N ALA A 36 22.95 8.81 -11.47
CA ALA A 36 22.21 8.98 -12.72
C ALA A 36 22.86 8.18 -13.88
N PRO A 37 22.08 7.79 -14.91
CA PRO A 37 20.66 8.10 -15.12
C PRO A 37 19.70 7.21 -14.33
N TYR A 38 18.57 7.79 -13.90
CA TYR A 38 17.44 7.02 -13.36
C TYR A 38 16.49 6.70 -14.49
N VAL A 39 16.33 5.41 -14.80
CA VAL A 39 15.55 4.94 -15.96
C VAL A 39 14.37 4.12 -15.46
N ALA A 40 13.18 4.43 -15.97
CA ALA A 40 11.97 3.63 -15.80
C ALA A 40 11.54 3.14 -17.18
N GLU A 41 11.47 1.82 -17.34
CA GLU A 41 11.04 1.17 -18.58
C GLU A 41 9.61 0.66 -18.42
N PHE A 42 8.77 0.87 -19.44
CA PHE A 42 7.38 0.44 -19.47
C PHE A 42 7.16 -0.41 -20.71
N THR A 43 6.55 -1.58 -20.54
CA THR A 43 6.16 -2.51 -21.60
C THR A 43 4.73 -2.98 -21.36
N ASP A 44 4.13 -3.63 -22.36
CA ASP A 44 2.82 -4.30 -22.25
C ASP A 44 1.69 -3.36 -21.78
N LEU A 45 1.65 -2.14 -22.34
CA LEU A 45 0.63 -1.15 -22.00
C LEU A 45 -0.77 -1.65 -22.40
N GLU A 46 -1.58 -1.94 -21.40
CA GLU A 46 -2.97 -2.36 -21.56
C GLU A 46 -3.93 -1.25 -21.11
N LEU A 47 -4.77 -0.75 -22.02
CA LEU A 47 -5.77 0.27 -21.75
C LEU A 47 -7.18 -0.35 -21.79
N ARG A 48 -7.69 -0.75 -20.63
CA ARG A 48 -9.08 -1.17 -20.44
C ARG A 48 -9.86 -0.09 -19.71
N GLY A 49 -10.72 0.61 -20.42
CA GLY A 49 -11.57 1.65 -19.85
C GLY A 49 -12.50 2.27 -20.89
N CYS A 50 -13.38 3.16 -20.41
CA CYS A 50 -14.35 3.85 -21.25
C CYS A 50 -13.80 5.19 -21.72
N ALA A 51 -13.84 5.45 -23.03
CA ALA A 51 -13.57 6.77 -23.57
C ALA A 51 -14.63 7.78 -23.09
N HIS A 52 -14.35 9.09 -23.21
CA HIS A 52 -15.24 10.17 -22.77
C HIS A 52 -16.65 10.14 -23.40
N ALA A 53 -16.81 9.48 -24.55
CA ALA A 53 -18.09 9.19 -25.19
C ALA A 53 -18.17 7.70 -25.53
N PRO A 54 -18.41 6.83 -24.52
CA PRO A 54 -18.34 5.40 -24.73
C PRO A 54 -19.64 4.88 -25.38
N PRO A 55 -19.57 3.79 -26.17
CA PRO A 55 -20.77 3.04 -26.53
C PRO A 55 -21.45 2.49 -25.27
N ALA A 56 -22.75 2.20 -25.35
CA ALA A 56 -23.54 1.68 -24.22
C ALA A 56 -23.04 0.34 -23.65
N SER A 57 -22.08 -0.32 -24.31
CA SER A 57 -21.45 -1.58 -23.88
C SER A 57 -20.29 -1.41 -22.90
N CYS A 58 -19.88 -0.17 -22.58
CA CYS A 58 -18.77 0.07 -21.68
C CYS A 58 -19.22 0.16 -20.21
N GLU A 59 -19.34 -1.01 -19.58
CA GLU A 59 -19.72 -1.12 -18.17
C GLU A 59 -18.50 -1.45 -17.30
N PRO A 60 -18.42 -0.87 -16.08
CA PRO A 60 -17.35 -1.19 -15.15
C PRO A 60 -17.47 -2.64 -14.65
N GLU A 61 -16.38 -3.39 -14.71
CA GLU A 61 -16.33 -4.75 -14.17
C GLU A 61 -16.29 -4.73 -12.64
N ALA A 62 -17.20 -5.49 -12.00
CA ALA A 62 -17.19 -5.67 -10.56
C ALA A 62 -16.10 -6.67 -10.14
N MET A 63 -15.42 -6.38 -9.01
CA MET A 63 -14.39 -7.27 -8.46
C MET A 63 -14.98 -8.65 -8.09
N PRO A 64 -14.48 -9.75 -8.66
CA PRO A 64 -14.86 -11.11 -8.26
C PRO A 64 -14.54 -11.40 -6.80
N SER A 65 -15.37 -12.22 -6.13
CA SER A 65 -15.22 -12.53 -4.69
C SER A 65 -13.85 -13.10 -4.31
N GLY A 66 -13.25 -13.91 -5.18
CA GLY A 66 -11.91 -14.48 -4.96
C GLY A 66 -10.78 -13.43 -4.93
N GLN A 67 -10.90 -12.37 -5.72
CA GLN A 67 -9.92 -11.27 -5.73
C GLN A 67 -10.00 -10.45 -4.43
N ARG A 68 -11.20 -10.32 -3.85
CA ARG A 68 -11.39 -9.62 -2.59
C ARG A 68 -10.58 -10.24 -1.45
N ALA A 69 -10.61 -11.57 -1.31
CA ALA A 69 -9.81 -12.26 -0.30
C ALA A 69 -8.29 -12.08 -0.51
N ALA A 70 -7.84 -12.00 -1.76
CA ALA A 70 -6.43 -11.72 -2.07
C ALA A 70 -6.04 -10.29 -1.66
N MET A 71 -6.90 -9.30 -1.96
CA MET A 71 -6.71 -7.91 -1.54
C MET A 71 -6.64 -7.77 -0.01
N GLU A 72 -7.51 -8.44 0.74
CA GLU A 72 -7.46 -8.42 2.21
C GLU A 72 -6.15 -9.04 2.76
N ARG A 73 -5.65 -10.12 2.15
CA ARG A 73 -4.35 -10.70 2.53
C ARG A 73 -3.18 -9.75 2.27
N VAL A 74 -3.20 -9.01 1.18
CA VAL A 74 -2.18 -8.01 0.87
C VAL A 74 -2.23 -6.88 1.89
N ARG A 75 -3.43 -6.35 2.18
CA ARG A 75 -3.61 -5.28 3.18
C ARG A 75 -3.11 -5.69 4.55
N ALA A 76 -3.44 -6.90 5.01
CA ALA A 76 -3.02 -7.40 6.31
C ALA A 76 -1.50 -7.64 6.46
N ARG A 77 -0.75 -7.78 5.36
CA ARG A 77 0.68 -8.17 5.39
C ARG A 77 1.65 -7.10 4.90
N HIS A 78 1.23 -6.30 3.92
CA HIS A 78 2.12 -5.42 3.17
C HIS A 78 1.74 -3.94 3.24
N MET A 79 0.57 -3.60 3.80
CA MET A 79 0.16 -2.21 3.97
C MET A 79 0.95 -1.58 5.12
N THR A 80 1.70 -0.51 4.81
CA THR A 80 2.58 0.17 5.78
C THR A 80 1.95 1.44 6.36
N TYR A 81 0.93 1.99 5.71
CA TYR A 81 0.23 3.21 6.12
C TYR A 81 -1.22 3.20 5.62
N GLY A 82 -2.14 3.77 6.41
CA GLY A 82 -3.54 3.96 6.01
C GLY A 82 -4.12 5.25 6.57
N TYR A 83 -4.50 6.18 5.69
CA TYR A 83 -5.02 7.50 6.08
C TYR A 83 -6.32 7.43 6.91
N CYS A 84 -7.16 6.41 6.70
CA CYS A 84 -8.37 6.21 7.49
C CYS A 84 -8.12 5.96 8.98
N TYR A 85 -6.90 5.56 9.35
CA TYR A 85 -6.50 5.31 10.73
C TYR A 85 -5.53 6.38 11.27
N ASP A 86 -5.13 7.35 10.45
CA ASP A 86 -4.27 8.46 10.84
C ASP A 86 -5.06 9.50 11.64
N ARG A 87 -5.04 9.35 12.97
CA ARG A 87 -5.67 10.26 13.93
C ARG A 87 -4.85 11.50 14.21
N ALA A 88 -3.55 11.47 13.92
CA ALA A 88 -2.69 12.63 14.04
C ALA A 88 -3.04 13.68 12.96
N ARG A 89 -3.36 13.21 11.75
CA ARG A 89 -3.77 14.07 10.63
C ARG A 89 -5.27 14.33 10.58
N TYR A 90 -6.08 13.30 10.83
CA TYR A 90 -7.54 13.37 10.81
C TYR A 90 -8.11 12.97 12.17
N PRO A 91 -8.40 13.94 13.06
CA PRO A 91 -8.90 13.66 14.41
C PRO A 91 -10.15 12.78 14.42
N ALA A 92 -11.04 12.99 13.43
CA ALA A 92 -12.21 12.14 13.16
C ALA A 92 -12.04 11.44 11.81
N PRO A 93 -12.55 10.20 11.64
CA PRO A 93 -12.37 9.47 10.39
C PRO A 93 -13.22 10.11 9.30
N LEU A 94 -12.67 10.19 8.09
CA LEU A 94 -13.37 10.78 6.96
C LEU A 94 -14.61 9.95 6.57
N PRO A 95 -15.64 10.56 5.96
CA PRO A 95 -16.94 9.90 5.71
C PRO A 95 -16.87 8.62 4.86
N GLU A 96 -15.86 8.48 4.01
CA GLU A 96 -15.62 7.31 3.16
C GLU A 96 -14.97 6.13 3.90
N CYS A 97 -14.38 6.38 5.07
CA CYS A 97 -13.63 5.37 5.81
C CYS A 97 -14.54 4.43 6.58
N ARG A 98 -14.31 3.12 6.40
CA ARG A 98 -14.92 2.06 7.22
C ARG A 98 -13.92 1.63 8.27
N VAL A 99 -14.04 2.15 9.48
CA VAL A 99 -13.14 1.80 10.58
C VAL A 99 -13.68 0.57 11.30
N GLY A 100 -13.02 -0.58 11.12
CA GLY A 100 -13.32 -1.83 11.81
C GLY A 100 -12.25 -2.23 12.82
N ALA A 101 -12.25 -3.52 13.21
CA ALA A 101 -11.26 -4.09 14.14
C ALA A 101 -9.80 -3.96 13.69
N GLU A 102 -9.57 -3.73 12.39
CA GLU A 102 -8.28 -3.49 11.77
C GLU A 102 -7.54 -2.25 12.31
N VAL A 103 -8.25 -1.30 12.92
CA VAL A 103 -7.62 -0.13 13.56
C VAL A 103 -6.56 -0.52 14.60
N ALA A 104 -6.70 -1.68 15.24
CA ALA A 104 -5.73 -2.21 16.19
C ALA A 104 -4.35 -2.50 15.56
N MET A 105 -4.30 -2.66 14.24
CA MET A 105 -3.06 -2.90 13.50
C MET A 105 -2.29 -1.61 13.19
N TYR A 106 -2.83 -0.43 13.49
CA TYR A 106 -2.22 0.87 13.16
C TYR A 106 -1.83 1.66 14.42
N LEU A 107 -0.85 2.55 14.25
CA LEU A 107 -0.51 3.60 15.20
C LEU A 107 -1.44 4.80 14.99
N PRO A 108 -1.53 5.74 15.96
CA PRO A 108 -2.27 6.99 15.77
C PRO A 108 -1.79 7.84 14.58
N SER A 109 -0.54 7.66 14.14
CA SER A 109 0.02 8.26 12.92
C SER A 109 -0.48 7.61 11.62
N GLY A 110 -1.32 6.57 11.69
CA GLY A 110 -1.76 5.80 10.53
C GLY A 110 -0.73 4.78 10.01
N GLU A 111 0.48 4.75 10.57
CA GLU A 111 1.50 3.75 10.24
C GLU A 111 1.09 2.38 10.77
N ALA A 112 1.31 1.34 9.96
CA ALA A 112 1.06 -0.03 10.38
C ALA A 112 2.05 -0.44 11.47
N ARG A 113 1.55 -1.08 12.52
CA ARG A 113 2.38 -1.68 13.57
C ARG A 113 3.17 -2.81 12.93
N SER A 114 4.50 -2.70 12.95
CA SER A 114 5.35 -3.76 12.43
C SER A 114 4.99 -5.10 13.08
N SER A 115 4.69 -6.08 12.25
CA SER A 115 4.46 -7.47 12.64
C SER A 115 5.75 -8.18 13.08
N ASP A 116 6.90 -7.49 13.06
CA ASP A 116 8.24 -8.04 13.38
C ASP A 116 8.37 -8.65 14.77
N ARG A 117 7.48 -8.33 15.72
CA ARG A 117 7.52 -8.98 17.04
C ARG A 117 7.27 -10.49 17.00
N ARG A 118 6.77 -11.07 15.89
CA ARG A 118 6.54 -12.52 15.80
C ARG A 118 7.71 -13.34 15.25
N ARG A 119 8.74 -12.73 14.65
CA ARG A 119 9.84 -13.50 14.02
C ARG A 119 11.12 -13.61 14.86
N HIS A 120 11.30 -12.79 15.88
CA HIS A 120 12.51 -12.87 16.74
C HIS A 120 12.39 -13.83 17.95
N GLY A 121 11.23 -14.42 18.23
CA GLY A 121 11.00 -15.23 19.43
C GLY A 121 11.26 -16.75 19.34
N LYS A 122 11.69 -17.31 18.20
CA LYS A 122 11.80 -18.77 18.01
C LYS A 122 13.13 -19.29 17.47
N ARG A 123 14.25 -18.60 17.75
CA ARG A 123 15.59 -19.07 17.36
C ARG A 123 16.54 -19.47 18.49
N HIS A 124 16.06 -19.58 19.73
CA HIS A 124 16.86 -20.04 20.88
C HIS A 124 16.19 -21.18 21.64
N ARG A 125 15.98 -22.36 21.02
CA ARG A 125 15.88 -23.66 21.72
C ARG A 125 16.15 -24.82 20.73
N ARG A 126 17.39 -24.95 20.26
CA ARG A 126 17.95 -26.21 19.73
C ARG A 126 19.46 -26.07 19.56
N ALA A 127 20.15 -26.07 20.69
CA ALA A 127 21.58 -26.39 20.78
C ALA A 127 21.77 -27.03 22.15
N GLY A 128 22.08 -28.33 22.16
CA GLY A 128 22.18 -29.13 23.37
C GLY A 128 21.77 -30.58 23.19
N ALA A 129 22.17 -31.22 22.09
CA ALA A 129 22.42 -32.66 22.10
C ALA A 129 23.95 -32.78 22.01
N ALA A 130 24.60 -32.64 23.16
CA ALA A 130 26.00 -32.98 23.30
C ALA A 130 26.06 -34.50 23.48
N ASP A 131 26.72 -35.11 22.52
CA ASP A 131 27.16 -36.49 22.48
C ASP A 131 28.04 -36.77 23.72
N SER A 132 27.77 -37.86 24.42
CA SER A 132 28.66 -38.39 25.46
C SER A 132 28.48 -39.90 25.59
N SER A 133 29.48 -40.56 25.02
CA SER A 133 30.22 -41.72 25.53
C SER A 133 29.56 -43.11 25.53
N LEU A 134 30.29 -44.00 24.83
CA LEU A 134 30.48 -45.44 25.01
C LEU A 134 29.34 -46.37 24.56
#